data_AF-A0A2N2C5X3-F1
#
_entry.id   AF-A0A2N2C5X3-F1
#
_cell.length_a   1.000
_cell.length_b   1.000
_cell.length_c   1.000
_cell.angle_alpha   90.00
_cell.angle_beta   90.00
_cell.angle_gamma   90.00
#
_symmetry.space_group_name_H-M   'P 1'
#
loop_
_entity.id
_entity.type
_entity.pdbx_description
1 polymer ?
#
loop_
_entity_poly.entity_id
_entity_poly.type
_entity_poly.pdbx_seq_one_letter_code
_entity_poly.pdbx_strand_id
1 'polypeptide(L)'
;MAKEVLLVDGYNIIHAWPELKKMAMEDHLDNARTRLLEILSDYQGYKKNEIIVVFDAYKAKNPLRSIDAYHNIHVIYTKEHETADHYIEKVATEYARDYQIRVATSDALEQTIILAKGAARMSARELLSDIKATKKEYKADYLEKSTRTTNRLEGHLNKETLAWMEKFRRQR
;
A
#
# COMPACT_ATOMS: atom_id res chain seq x y z
N MET A 1 -3.96 17.70 -14.61
CA MET A 1 -4.70 16.50 -14.12
C MET A 1 -4.72 16.60 -12.60
N ALA A 2 -5.87 16.36 -11.96
CA ALA A 2 -5.93 16.34 -10.50
C ALA A 2 -5.07 15.18 -9.97
N LYS A 3 -4.40 15.39 -8.84
CA LYS A 3 -3.59 14.34 -8.20
C LYS A 3 -4.55 13.29 -7.62
N GLU A 4 -4.29 12.02 -7.92
CA GLU A 4 -5.12 10.92 -7.42
C GLU A 4 -4.62 10.49 -6.03
N VAL A 5 -5.54 10.36 -5.09
CA VAL A 5 -5.26 9.92 -3.72
C VAL A 5 -6.07 8.66 -3.43
N LEU A 6 -5.42 7.62 -2.94
CA LEU A 6 -6.04 6.39 -2.47
C LEU A 6 -6.00 6.37 -0.93
N LEU A 7 -7.16 6.58 -0.32
CA LEU A 7 -7.38 6.35 1.11
C LEU A 7 -7.66 4.86 1.32
N VAL A 8 -6.96 4.22 2.26
CA VAL A 8 -7.10 2.78 2.52
C VAL A 8 -7.50 2.57 3.97
N ASP A 9 -8.63 1.89 4.21
CA ASP A 9 -8.95 1.37 5.54
C ASP A 9 -8.11 0.11 5.81
N GLY A 10 -7.05 0.28 6.59
CA GLY A 10 -6.06 -0.76 6.81
C GLY A 10 -6.62 -2.02 7.46
N TYR A 11 -7.53 -1.91 8.43
CA TYR A 11 -8.09 -3.10 9.09
C TYR A 11 -9.10 -3.82 8.22
N ASN A 12 -9.90 -3.08 7.44
CA ASN A 12 -10.76 -3.69 6.45
C ASN A 12 -9.97 -4.52 5.44
N ILE A 13 -8.87 -3.97 4.91
CA ILE A 13 -8.00 -4.69 3.97
C ILE A 13 -7.36 -5.93 4.60
N ILE A 14 -6.81 -5.81 5.82
CA ILE A 14 -6.20 -6.94 6.54
C ILE A 14 -7.21 -8.08 6.72
N HIS A 15 -8.45 -7.76 7.11
CA HIS A 15 -9.48 -8.79 7.31
C HIS A 15 -10.03 -9.37 6.01
N ALA A 16 -9.97 -8.62 4.90
CA ALA A 16 -10.49 -9.06 3.61
C ALA A 16 -9.49 -9.92 2.81
N TRP A 17 -8.18 -9.72 2.98
CA TRP A 17 -7.15 -10.45 2.22
C TRP A 17 -6.74 -11.73 2.93
N PRO A 18 -6.86 -12.91 2.29
CA PRO A 18 -6.60 -14.19 2.96
C PRO A 18 -5.20 -14.31 3.60
N GLU A 19 -4.15 -13.82 2.92
CA GLU A 19 -2.77 -13.83 3.44
C GLU A 19 -2.65 -12.99 4.72
N LEU A 20 -3.14 -11.74 4.67
CA LEU A 20 -3.07 -10.81 5.80
C LEU A 20 -3.96 -11.24 6.96
N LYS A 21 -5.15 -11.75 6.66
CA LYS A 21 -6.08 -12.27 7.67
C LYS A 21 -5.46 -13.44 8.43
N LYS A 22 -4.85 -14.38 7.70
CA LYS A 22 -4.16 -15.52 8.30
C LYS A 22 -3.02 -15.06 9.21
N MET A 23 -2.17 -14.16 8.72
CA MET A 23 -1.08 -13.58 9.50
C MET A 23 -1.56 -12.83 10.75
N ALA A 24 -2.66 -12.08 10.64
CA ALA A 24 -3.24 -11.37 11.78
C ALA A 24 -3.76 -12.33 12.88
N MET A 25 -4.21 -13.52 12.48
CA MET A 25 -4.70 -14.56 13.39
C MET A 25 -3.58 -15.42 13.99
N GLU A 26 -2.53 -15.73 13.22
CA GLU A 26 -1.48 -16.68 13.59
C GLU A 26 -0.20 -16.02 14.14
N ASP A 27 0.23 -14.89 13.55
CA ASP A 27 1.58 -14.33 13.73
C ASP A 27 1.61 -12.97 14.44
N HIS A 28 0.46 -12.44 14.88
CA HIS A 28 0.20 -11.07 15.37
C HIS A 28 -0.27 -10.06 14.32
N LEU A 29 -1.23 -9.24 14.73
CA LEU A 29 -1.81 -8.15 13.94
C LEU A 29 -0.78 -7.11 13.46
N ASP A 30 0.30 -6.90 14.22
CA ASP A 30 1.34 -5.94 13.86
C ASP A 30 2.13 -6.41 12.62
N ASN A 31 2.36 -7.72 12.50
CA ASN A 31 2.98 -8.29 11.30
C ASN A 31 2.09 -8.11 10.07
N ALA A 32 0.77 -8.32 10.21
CA ALA A 32 -0.17 -8.07 9.13
C ALA A 32 -0.23 -6.59 8.72
N ARG A 33 -0.09 -5.65 9.68
CA ARG A 33 0.02 -4.21 9.39
C ARG A 33 1.28 -3.92 8.58
N THR A 34 2.44 -4.34 9.06
CA THR A 34 3.72 -4.13 8.36
C THR A 34 3.65 -4.72 6.95
N ARG A 35 3.11 -5.94 6.83
CA ARG A 35 2.97 -6.61 5.54
C ARG A 35 2.05 -5.86 4.57
N LEU A 36 0.94 -5.29 5.06
CA LEU A 36 0.07 -4.44 4.26
C LEU A 36 0.82 -3.19 3.76
N LEU A 37 1.57 -2.53 4.64
CA LEU A 37 2.32 -1.32 4.31
C LEU A 37 3.41 -1.59 3.27
N GLU A 38 4.11 -2.72 3.35
CA GLU A 38 5.06 -3.18 2.31
C GLU A 38 4.38 -3.31 0.95
N ILE A 39 3.24 -4.04 0.90
CA ILE A 39 2.51 -4.27 -0.36
C ILE A 39 2.03 -2.96 -0.98
N LEU A 40 1.55 -2.03 -0.17
CA LEU A 40 1.05 -0.73 -0.64
C LEU A 40 2.19 0.22 -1.04
N SER A 41 3.31 0.20 -0.33
CA SER A 41 4.53 0.92 -0.69
C SER A 41 5.05 0.49 -2.06
N ASP A 42 5.15 -0.82 -2.28
CA ASP A 42 5.49 -1.39 -3.60
C ASP A 42 4.51 -0.92 -4.66
N TYR A 43 3.21 -1.01 -4.38
CA TYR A 43 2.15 -0.63 -5.32
C TYR A 43 2.21 0.86 -5.69
N GLN A 44 2.45 1.78 -4.74
CA GLN A 44 2.68 3.20 -5.03
C GLN A 44 3.98 3.43 -5.82
N GLY A 45 5.00 2.58 -5.66
CA GLY A 45 6.20 2.64 -6.49
C GLY A 45 5.88 2.53 -7.99
N TYR A 46 4.81 1.80 -8.34
CA TYR A 46 4.37 1.59 -9.71
C TYR A 46 3.27 2.57 -10.15
N LYS A 47 2.34 2.91 -9.27
CA LYS A 47 1.25 3.86 -9.53
C LYS A 47 1.62 5.23 -8.99
N LYS A 48 1.53 6.28 -9.81
CA LYS A 48 1.81 7.67 -9.38
C LYS A 48 0.69 8.31 -8.54
N ASN A 49 -0.11 7.52 -7.83
CA ASN A 49 -1.12 8.02 -6.90
C ASN A 49 -0.52 8.13 -5.49
N GLU A 50 -1.08 9.00 -4.66
CA GLU A 50 -0.67 9.14 -3.26
C GLU A 50 -1.50 8.20 -2.40
N ILE A 51 -0.86 7.35 -1.60
CA ILE A 51 -1.55 6.38 -0.74
C ILE A 51 -1.47 6.82 0.71
N ILE A 52 -2.63 6.87 1.35
CA ILE A 52 -2.79 7.15 2.77
C ILE A 52 -3.51 5.96 3.41
N VAL A 53 -2.83 5.27 4.29
CA VAL A 53 -3.38 4.12 5.03
C VAL A 53 -3.86 4.59 6.39
N VAL A 54 -5.12 4.32 6.71
CA VAL A 54 -5.74 4.72 7.97
C VAL A 54 -6.00 3.48 8.82
N PHE A 55 -5.56 3.50 10.06
CA PHE A 55 -5.85 2.48 11.07
C PHE A 55 -6.62 3.11 12.22
N ASP A 56 -7.66 2.42 12.70
CA ASP A 56 -8.38 2.81 13.91
C ASP A 56 -7.47 2.67 15.15
N ALA A 57 -7.52 3.65 16.06
CA ALA A 57 -6.79 3.65 17.33
C ALA A 57 -7.20 2.55 18.33
N TYR A 58 -8.10 1.63 18.00
CA TYR A 58 -8.57 0.54 18.87
C TYR A 58 -7.45 -0.26 19.60
N LYS A 59 -6.19 -0.18 19.16
CA LYS A 59 -5.02 -0.78 19.82
C LYS A 59 -3.81 0.16 20.02
N ALA A 60 -3.94 1.45 19.70
CA ALA A 60 -2.85 2.40 19.87
C ALA A 60 -2.82 2.90 21.31
N LYS A 61 -1.69 2.76 22.02
CA LYS A 61 -1.50 3.29 23.39
C LYS A 61 -1.41 4.81 23.46
N ASN A 62 -1.68 5.51 22.35
CA ASN A 62 -1.49 6.95 22.23
C ASN A 62 -2.85 7.64 22.06
N PRO A 63 -3.26 8.56 22.95
CA PRO A 63 -4.51 9.30 22.81
C PRO A 63 -4.50 10.30 21.65
N LEU A 64 -3.34 10.57 21.05
CA LEU A 64 -3.17 11.51 19.93
C LEU A 64 -3.08 10.79 18.59
N ARG A 65 -3.66 11.42 17.55
CA ARG A 65 -3.49 11.02 16.14
C ARG A 65 -2.00 11.04 15.81
N SER A 66 -1.47 9.95 15.25
CA SER A 66 -0.13 9.93 14.68
C SER A 66 -0.20 9.93 13.16
N ILE A 67 0.75 10.63 12.55
CA ILE A 67 0.98 10.63 11.11
C ILE A 67 2.41 10.15 10.94
N ASP A 68 2.55 8.96 10.41
CA ASP A 68 3.82 8.31 10.17
C ASP A 68 4.04 8.18 8.67
N ALA A 69 5.30 8.20 8.24
CA ALA A 69 5.67 7.84 6.88
C ALA A 69 6.20 6.42 6.87
N TYR A 70 5.71 5.60 5.94
CA TYR A 70 6.26 4.27 5.68
C TYR A 70 6.77 4.25 4.25
N HIS A 71 8.09 4.37 4.06
CA HIS A 71 8.70 4.54 2.75
C HIS A 71 8.08 5.72 1.96
N ASN A 72 7.33 5.44 0.91
CA ASN A 72 6.67 6.42 0.04
C ASN A 72 5.20 6.66 0.39
N ILE A 73 4.60 5.91 1.32
CA ILE A 73 3.18 6.05 1.70
C ILE A 73 3.00 6.76 3.06
N HIS A 74 1.82 7.35 3.27
CA HIS A 74 1.44 7.94 4.55
C HIS A 74 0.61 6.95 5.38
N VAL A 75 0.86 6.92 6.68
CA VAL A 75 0.14 6.07 7.64
C VAL A 75 -0.46 6.97 8.71
N ILE A 76 -1.75 6.82 8.96
CA ILE A 76 -2.50 7.61 9.93
C ILE A 76 -3.14 6.65 10.91
N TYR A 77 -2.84 6.83 12.19
CA TYR A 77 -3.59 6.22 13.27
C TYR A 77 -4.59 7.25 13.79
N THR A 78 -5.88 6.91 13.82
CA THR A 78 -6.93 7.83 14.28
C THR A 78 -6.76 8.20 15.75
N LYS A 79 -7.61 9.07 16.29
CA LYS A 79 -7.62 9.37 17.73
C LYS A 79 -8.40 8.30 18.49
N GLU A 80 -8.18 8.22 19.80
CA GLU A 80 -9.07 7.46 20.68
C GLU A 80 -10.53 7.94 20.47
N HIS A 81 -11.46 6.98 20.32
CA HIS A 81 -12.88 7.21 20.00
C HIS A 81 -13.19 7.78 18.59
N GLU A 82 -12.22 7.84 17.67
CA GLU A 82 -12.45 8.16 16.25
C GLU A 82 -12.21 6.91 15.40
N THR A 83 -13.21 6.50 14.61
CA THR A 83 -13.08 5.35 13.71
C THR A 83 -12.36 5.72 12.41
N ALA A 84 -11.71 4.72 11.79
CA ALA A 84 -11.09 4.89 10.47
C ALA A 84 -12.11 5.37 9.42
N ASP A 85 -13.30 4.79 9.43
CA ASP A 85 -14.44 5.18 8.58
C ASP A 85 -14.73 6.68 8.69
N HIS A 86 -14.95 7.18 9.91
CA HIS A 86 -15.27 8.60 10.13
C HIS A 86 -14.14 9.53 9.67
N TYR A 87 -12.89 9.14 9.91
CA TYR A 87 -11.74 9.91 9.47
C TYR A 87 -11.64 9.97 7.94
N ILE A 88 -11.77 8.82 7.28
CA ILE A 88 -11.75 8.70 5.81
C ILE A 88 -12.88 9.52 5.20
N GLU A 89 -14.09 9.39 5.74
CA GLU A 89 -15.26 10.16 5.31
C GLU A 89 -15.03 11.66 5.36
N LYS A 90 -14.39 12.15 6.43
CA LYS A 90 -14.07 13.57 6.61
C LYS A 90 -13.04 14.01 5.57
N VAL A 91 -11.94 13.30 5.44
CA VAL A 91 -10.86 13.61 4.49
C VAL A 91 -11.36 13.56 3.05
N ALA A 92 -12.12 12.54 2.69
CA ALA A 92 -12.72 12.42 1.36
C ALA A 92 -13.60 13.62 1.03
N THR A 93 -14.45 14.07 1.97
CA THR A 93 -15.31 15.25 1.76
C THR A 93 -14.51 16.54 1.61
N GLU A 94 -13.50 16.73 2.45
CA GLU A 94 -12.69 17.95 2.51
C GLU A 94 -11.88 18.15 1.22
N TYR A 95 -11.34 17.06 0.66
CA TYR A 95 -10.41 17.11 -0.46
C TYR A 95 -11.00 16.67 -1.82
N ALA A 96 -12.23 16.17 -1.88
CA ALA A 96 -12.85 15.72 -3.14
C ALA A 96 -13.00 16.80 -4.22
N ARG A 97 -12.92 18.09 -3.87
CA ARG A 97 -12.96 19.19 -4.85
C ARG A 97 -11.63 19.40 -5.57
N ASP A 98 -10.53 19.13 -4.88
CA ASP A 98 -9.17 19.42 -5.36
C ASP A 98 -8.44 18.17 -5.86
N TYR A 99 -8.85 16.99 -5.38
CA TYR A 99 -8.20 15.70 -5.62
C TYR A 99 -9.19 14.65 -6.11
N GLN A 100 -8.69 13.71 -6.93
CA GLN A 100 -9.45 12.50 -7.26
C GLN A 100 -9.27 11.49 -6.12
N ILE A 101 -10.22 11.46 -5.20
CA ILE A 101 -10.18 10.57 -4.04
C ILE A 101 -10.79 9.21 -4.39
N ARG A 102 -10.02 8.15 -4.16
CA ARG A 102 -10.51 6.77 -4.07
C ARG A 102 -10.39 6.25 -2.65
N VAL A 103 -11.39 5.50 -2.20
CA VAL A 103 -11.41 4.90 -0.86
C VAL A 103 -11.47 3.39 -0.99
N ALA A 104 -10.46 2.70 -0.48
CA ALA A 104 -10.40 1.25 -0.44
C ALA A 104 -11.04 0.71 0.85
N THR A 105 -12.28 0.24 0.75
CA THR A 105 -13.02 -0.41 1.83
C THR A 105 -14.06 -1.39 1.27
N SER A 106 -14.35 -2.44 2.03
CA SER A 106 -15.35 -3.46 1.71
C SER A 106 -16.68 -3.24 2.44
N ASP A 107 -16.82 -2.19 3.24
CA ASP A 107 -18.10 -1.85 3.85
C ASP A 107 -19.09 -1.33 2.79
N ALA A 108 -20.33 -1.84 2.83
CA ALA A 108 -21.38 -1.46 1.90
C ALA A 108 -22.01 -0.10 2.23
N LEU A 109 -22.01 0.31 3.51
CA LEU A 109 -22.54 1.62 3.93
C LEU A 109 -21.67 2.75 3.39
N GLU A 110 -20.36 2.54 3.39
CA GLU A 110 -19.36 3.47 2.87
C GLU A 110 -19.59 3.81 1.39
N GLN A 111 -20.06 2.86 0.57
CA GLN A 111 -20.25 3.10 -0.87
C GLN A 111 -21.14 4.31 -1.16
N THR A 112 -22.29 4.39 -0.50
CA THR A 112 -23.27 5.46 -0.73
C THR A 112 -22.74 6.81 -0.24
N ILE A 113 -22.07 6.80 0.92
CA ILE A 113 -21.55 8.00 1.58
C ILE A 113 -20.38 8.59 0.78
N ILE A 114 -19.40 7.76 0.40
CA ILE A 114 -18.23 8.14 -0.41
C ILE A 114 -18.69 8.74 -1.75
N LEU A 115 -19.64 8.09 -2.43
CA LEU A 115 -20.12 8.55 -3.73
C LEU A 115 -20.84 9.90 -3.62
N ALA A 116 -21.69 10.07 -2.60
CA ALA A 116 -22.37 11.34 -2.35
C ALA A 116 -21.40 12.51 -2.08
N LYS A 117 -20.18 12.20 -1.62
CA LYS A 117 -19.11 13.15 -1.31
C LYS A 117 -18.16 13.41 -2.48
N GLY A 118 -18.41 12.82 -3.67
CA GLY A 118 -17.60 13.03 -4.88
C GLY A 118 -16.31 12.19 -4.92
N ALA A 119 -16.18 11.22 -4.02
CA ALA A 119 -15.11 10.23 -4.04
C ALA A 119 -15.60 8.91 -4.68
N ALA A 120 -14.67 8.03 -5.06
CA ALA A 120 -15.01 6.71 -5.59
C ALA A 120 -14.60 5.60 -4.62
N ARG A 121 -15.48 4.63 -4.39
CA ARG A 121 -15.15 3.44 -3.57
C ARG A 121 -14.46 2.38 -4.43
N MET A 122 -13.45 1.74 -3.86
CA MET A 122 -12.78 0.55 -4.35
C MET A 122 -12.91 -0.55 -3.30
N SER A 123 -13.32 -1.75 -3.66
CA SER A 123 -13.32 -2.88 -2.72
C SER A 123 -11.91 -3.37 -2.43
N ALA A 124 -11.75 -4.06 -1.29
CA ALA A 124 -10.50 -4.76 -0.98
C ALA A 124 -10.12 -5.78 -2.08
N ARG A 125 -11.11 -6.42 -2.71
CA ARG A 125 -10.87 -7.38 -3.80
C ARG A 125 -10.39 -6.68 -5.08
N GLU A 126 -10.99 -5.55 -5.43
CA GLU A 126 -10.55 -4.74 -6.57
C GLU A 126 -9.12 -4.24 -6.35
N LEU A 127 -8.81 -3.73 -5.15
CA LEU A 127 -7.45 -3.28 -4.82
C LEU A 127 -6.43 -4.42 -4.96
N LEU A 128 -6.75 -5.60 -4.42
CA LEU A 128 -5.87 -6.77 -4.54
C LEU A 128 -5.65 -7.18 -6.01
N SER A 129 -6.70 -7.16 -6.83
CA SER A 129 -6.62 -7.47 -8.24
C SER A 129 -5.76 -6.44 -9.00
N ASP A 130 -5.93 -5.15 -8.72
CA ASP A 130 -5.15 -4.09 -9.36
C ASP A 130 -3.66 -4.15 -8.97
N ILE A 131 -3.37 -4.44 -7.69
CA ILE A 131 -1.99 -4.67 -7.21
C ILE A 131 -1.35 -5.85 -7.95
N LYS A 132 -2.08 -6.97 -8.09
CA LYS A 132 -1.58 -8.16 -8.79
C LYS A 132 -1.35 -7.90 -10.28
N ALA A 133 -2.26 -7.17 -10.93
CA ALA A 133 -2.14 -6.79 -12.33
C ALA A 133 -0.91 -5.89 -12.53
N THR A 134 -0.79 -4.83 -11.74
CA THR A 134 0.34 -3.89 -11.76
C THR A 134 1.68 -4.61 -11.56
N LYS A 135 1.75 -5.55 -10.58
CA LYS A 135 2.95 -6.36 -10.35
C LYS A 135 3.31 -7.27 -11.52
N LYS A 136 2.30 -7.83 -12.21
CA LYS A 136 2.51 -8.69 -13.38
C LYS A 136 3.02 -7.89 -14.59
N GLU A 137 2.41 -6.74 -14.85
CA GLU A 137 2.84 -5.80 -15.91
C GLU A 137 4.29 -5.38 -15.70
N TYR A 138 4.64 -4.95 -14.48
CA TYR A 138 6.01 -4.54 -14.18
C TYR A 138 7.02 -5.69 -14.31
N LYS A 139 6.66 -6.90 -13.89
CA LYS A 139 7.51 -8.08 -14.07
C LYS A 139 7.71 -8.41 -15.55
N ALA A 140 6.68 -8.26 -16.38
CA ALA A 140 6.79 -8.46 -17.82
C ALA A 140 7.70 -7.40 -18.45
N ASP A 141 7.52 -6.12 -18.13
CA ASP A 141 8.37 -5.02 -18.59
C ASP A 141 9.83 -5.19 -18.16
N TYR A 142 10.06 -5.61 -16.92
CA TYR A 142 11.41 -5.87 -16.41
C TYR A 142 12.07 -7.04 -17.13
N LEU A 143 11.33 -8.14 -17.37
CA LEU A 143 11.85 -9.28 -18.12
C LEU A 143 12.09 -8.92 -19.59
N GLU A 144 11.23 -8.13 -20.23
CA GLU A 144 11.41 -7.66 -21.60
C GLU A 144 12.64 -6.74 -21.71
N LYS A 145 12.78 -5.76 -20.82
CA LYS A 145 13.97 -4.88 -20.75
C LYS A 145 15.22 -5.68 -20.41
N SER A 146 15.14 -6.59 -19.44
CA SER A 146 16.24 -7.50 -19.12
C SER A 146 16.62 -8.31 -20.34
N THR A 147 15.70 -8.94 -21.08
CA THR A 147 16.02 -9.70 -22.30
C THR A 147 16.63 -8.84 -23.41
N ARG A 148 16.23 -7.56 -23.52
CA ARG A 148 16.88 -6.59 -24.43
C ARG A 148 18.27 -6.16 -23.96
N THR A 149 18.53 -6.14 -22.66
CA THR A 149 19.83 -5.74 -22.07
C THR A 149 20.75 -6.94 -21.79
N THR A 150 20.23 -8.16 -21.71
CA THR A 150 20.97 -9.40 -21.45
C THR A 150 21.35 -10.06 -22.75
N ASN A 151 22.30 -9.43 -23.44
CA ASN A 151 23.48 -10.21 -23.84
C ASN A 151 24.61 -10.11 -22.80
N ARG A 152 24.48 -9.36 -21.70
CA ARG A 152 25.47 -9.38 -20.59
C ARG A 152 24.84 -9.16 -19.22
N LEU A 153 24.63 -10.25 -18.48
CA LEU A 153 24.35 -10.25 -17.04
C LEU A 153 25.47 -9.58 -16.21
N GLU A 154 26.63 -9.35 -16.81
CA GLU A 154 27.78 -8.64 -16.24
C GLU A 154 27.53 -7.13 -16.05
N GLY A 155 26.51 -6.54 -16.70
CA GLY A 155 26.31 -5.09 -16.74
C GLY A 155 25.58 -4.45 -15.55
N HIS A 156 24.89 -5.24 -14.72
CA HIS A 156 24.03 -4.72 -13.63
C HIS A 156 24.57 -4.94 -12.22
N LEU A 157 25.70 -5.63 -12.07
CA LEU A 157 26.40 -5.68 -10.79
C LEU A 157 27.44 -4.57 -10.79
N ASN A 158 27.33 -3.64 -9.82
CA ASN A 158 28.41 -2.72 -9.50
C ASN A 158 29.72 -3.54 -9.41
N LYS A 159 30.82 -3.05 -10.03
CA LYS A 159 32.14 -3.68 -9.98
C LYS A 159 32.56 -4.10 -8.56
N GLU A 160 32.12 -3.34 -7.56
CA GLU A 160 32.32 -3.59 -6.13
C GLU A 160 31.60 -4.85 -5.64
N THR A 161 30.34 -5.08 -6.09
CA THR A 161 29.56 -6.29 -5.77
C THR A 161 30.16 -7.53 -6.43
N LEU A 162 30.62 -7.42 -7.68
CA LEU A 162 31.31 -8.52 -8.37
C LEU A 162 32.63 -8.90 -7.70
N ALA A 163 33.44 -7.90 -7.34
CA ALA A 163 34.72 -8.11 -6.65
C ALA A 163 34.52 -8.74 -5.26
N TRP A 164 33.47 -8.32 -4.53
CA TRP A 164 33.11 -8.90 -3.25
C TRP A 164 32.69 -10.37 -3.36
N MET A 165 31.88 -10.71 -4.37
CA MET A 165 31.45 -12.09 -4.62
C MET A 165 32.61 -13.01 -5.08
N GLU A 166 33.52 -12.52 -5.92
CA GLU A 166 34.73 -13.27 -6.32
C GLU A 166 35.65 -13.57 -5.13
N LYS A 167 35.81 -12.61 -4.21
CA LYS A 167 36.63 -12.78 -3.00
C LYS A 167 36.09 -13.90 -2.10
N PHE A 168 34.77 -14.02 -1.96
CA PHE A 168 34.12 -15.10 -1.21
C PHE A 168 34.21 -16.45 -1.92
N ARG A 169 34.17 -16.46 -3.25
CA ARG A 169 34.23 -17.69 -4.05
C ARG A 169 35.60 -18.36 -4.05
N ARG A 170 36.67 -17.61 -3.78
CA ARG A 170 38.06 -18.11 -3.66
C ARG A 170 38.45 -18.58 -2.25
N GLN A 171 37.54 -18.51 -1.27
CA GLN A 171 37.78 -18.96 0.10
C GLN A 171 37.08 -20.29 0.43
N ARG A 172 36.66 -21.04 -0.59
CA ARG A 172 36.19 -22.42 -0.49
C ARG A 172 37.15 -23.36 -1.19
#